data_AF-A0A553GX80-F1
#
_entry.id   AF-A0A553GX80-F1
#
_cell.length_a   1.000
_cell.length_b   1.000
_cell.length_c   1.000
_cell.angle_alpha   90.00
_cell.angle_beta   90.00
_cell.angle_gamma   90.00
#
_symmetry.space_group_name_H-M   'P 1'
#
loop_
_entity.id
_entity.type
_entity.pdbx_description
1 polymer ?
#
loop_
_entity_poly.entity_id
_entity_poly.type
_entity_poly.pdbx_seq_one_letter_code
_entity_poly.pdbx_strand_id
1 'polypeptide(L)'
;MRNILVVEDSPLVLKILEHLFRQEPGLQPVFCASLGEAEVLLDTSADLLFAAIVDLNLPDGPNGEIVDLVLRHKLPCIVLSGSYNEQRRDELLLKGVVDYVLKESQHSYEFAFRLIHRLESNCNVKILVAEDSDATRHFIHRVLTPHLYQVIEASDGREALRILQEQPDIDLFLVDHSMPGLSGFELVKLLRQKYKRNELIILGLSADNKGSLSAMFIKHGADDFLRKPFCPEELNCRVMSSLERRDLMRALKQSAQFDSLTNLYNRRAFYEQGLQLFQQAQRGGQPLSVAMLDLDLFKSINDEFGHASGDAALVGFSRALRATFPDALVGRLGGEEFALVSKQDATILHTTLDQLRQTCAKLKYAVGAPPLSFSAGVYHGAPEDLESLLHQADTRLYKAKRSGRGRTVSD
;
A
#
# COMPACT_ATOMS: atom_id res chain seq x y z
N MET A 1 3.54 4.28 16.61
CA MET A 1 2.42 3.89 17.49
C MET A 1 1.40 5.01 17.44
N ARG A 2 0.12 4.69 17.25
CA ARG A 2 -0.98 5.66 17.22
C ARG A 2 -1.75 5.58 18.53
N ASN A 3 -1.96 6.72 19.19
CA ASN A 3 -2.76 6.73 20.42
C ASN A 3 -4.25 6.77 20.07
N ILE A 4 -5.03 5.88 20.66
CA ILE A 4 -6.46 5.75 20.44
C ILE A 4 -7.18 6.07 21.75
N LEU A 5 -8.02 7.10 21.75
CA LEU A 5 -8.89 7.39 22.89
C LEU A 5 -9.99 6.33 22.95
N VAL A 6 -10.18 5.74 24.11
CA VAL A 6 -11.27 4.79 24.35
C VAL A 6 -12.09 5.29 25.53
N VAL A 7 -13.35 5.65 25.28
CA VAL A 7 -14.27 6.12 26.32
C VAL A 7 -15.36 5.09 26.52
N GLU A 8 -15.27 4.33 27.61
CA GLU A 8 -16.13 3.19 27.91
C GLU A 8 -16.17 2.96 29.43
N ASP A 9 -17.36 2.84 29.99
CA ASP A 9 -17.56 2.62 31.43
C ASP A 9 -17.72 1.13 31.77
N SER A 10 -18.15 0.30 30.82
CA SER A 10 -18.39 -1.13 31.03
C SER A 10 -17.10 -1.93 31.26
N PRO A 11 -16.89 -2.53 32.45
CA PRO A 11 -15.68 -3.29 32.74
C PRO A 11 -15.53 -4.54 31.85
N LEU A 12 -16.63 -5.09 31.33
CA LEU A 12 -16.60 -6.21 30.40
C LEU A 12 -16.06 -5.77 29.04
N VAL A 13 -16.56 -4.64 28.51
CA VAL A 13 -16.15 -4.11 27.21
C VAL A 13 -14.69 -3.65 27.25
N LEU A 14 -14.28 -2.97 28.33
CA LEU A 14 -12.89 -2.58 28.55
C LEU A 14 -11.94 -3.78 28.49
N LYS A 15 -12.27 -4.90 29.14
CA LYS A 15 -11.45 -6.13 29.07
C LYS A 15 -11.34 -6.70 27.65
N ILE A 16 -12.41 -6.63 26.86
CA ILE A 16 -12.41 -7.08 25.46
C ILE A 16 -11.49 -6.17 24.63
N LEU A 17 -11.66 -4.85 24.75
CA LEU A 17 -10.84 -3.87 24.04
C LEU A 17 -9.37 -3.98 24.42
N GLU A 18 -9.04 -4.11 25.71
CA GLU A 18 -7.68 -4.36 26.19
C GLU A 18 -7.06 -5.60 25.55
N HIS A 19 -7.82 -6.69 25.43
CA HIS A 19 -7.34 -7.92 24.80
C HIS A 19 -7.03 -7.69 23.32
N LEU A 20 -7.90 -6.99 22.59
CA LEU A 20 -7.71 -6.66 21.17
C LEU A 20 -6.51 -5.73 20.96
N PHE A 21 -6.36 -4.67 21.78
CA PHE A 21 -5.20 -3.77 21.69
C PHE A 21 -3.86 -4.50 21.93
N ARG A 22 -3.81 -5.54 22.78
CA ARG A 22 -2.59 -6.34 22.97
C ARG A 22 -2.16 -7.10 21.72
N GLN A 23 -3.10 -7.41 20.81
CA GLN A 23 -2.80 -8.05 19.53
C GLN A 23 -2.34 -7.06 18.47
N GLU A 24 -2.42 -5.76 18.76
CA GLU A 24 -2.23 -4.65 17.81
C GLU A 24 -1.07 -3.74 18.26
N PRO A 25 0.20 -4.17 18.11
CA PRO A 25 1.36 -3.43 18.63
C PRO A 25 1.55 -2.02 18.03
N GLY A 26 0.85 -1.70 16.95
CA GLY A 26 0.84 -0.37 16.34
C GLY A 26 -0.08 0.64 17.04
N LEU A 27 -1.02 0.18 17.86
CA LEU A 27 -2.06 0.99 18.50
C LEU A 27 -1.84 1.03 20.01
N GLN A 28 -1.93 2.22 20.60
CA GLN A 28 -1.80 2.43 22.03
C GLN A 28 -3.11 3.00 22.58
N PRO A 29 -3.86 2.25 23.41
CA PRO A 29 -5.10 2.76 23.97
C PRO A 29 -4.84 3.75 25.11
N VAL A 30 -5.67 4.79 25.18
CA VAL A 30 -5.80 5.72 26.32
C VAL A 30 -7.25 5.64 26.79
N PHE A 31 -7.47 4.98 27.93
CA PHE A 31 -8.82 4.72 28.44
C PHE A 31 -9.31 5.85 29.34
N CYS A 32 -10.58 6.22 29.16
CA CYS A 32 -11.36 7.10 30.04
C CYS A 32 -12.67 6.39 30.40
N ALA A 33 -13.08 6.46 31.67
CA ALA A 33 -14.30 5.82 32.17
C ALA A 33 -15.52 6.76 32.19
N SER A 34 -15.32 8.04 31.89
CA SER A 34 -16.34 9.08 31.98
C SER A 34 -16.12 10.20 30.95
N LEU A 35 -17.17 11.00 30.71
CA LEU A 35 -17.11 12.18 29.86
C LEU A 35 -16.12 13.21 30.43
N GLY A 36 -16.15 13.45 31.74
CA GLY A 36 -15.25 14.42 32.39
C GLY A 36 -13.77 14.05 32.27
N GLU A 37 -13.42 12.76 32.39
CA GLU A 37 -12.04 12.30 32.15
C GLU A 37 -11.60 12.52 30.70
N ALA A 38 -12.49 12.23 29.75
CA ALA A 38 -12.22 12.44 28.33
C ALA A 38 -12.04 13.92 27.99
N GLU A 39 -12.82 14.82 28.61
CA GLU A 39 -12.70 16.27 28.43
C GLU A 39 -11.34 16.79 28.88
N VAL A 40 -10.91 16.44 30.09
CA VAL A 40 -9.58 16.82 30.60
C VAL A 40 -8.46 16.32 29.69
N LEU A 41 -8.57 15.09 29.19
CA LEU A 41 -7.56 14.52 28.30
C LEU A 41 -7.53 15.23 26.93
N LEU A 42 -8.69 15.49 26.32
CA LEU A 42 -8.78 16.15 25.02
C LEU A 42 -8.30 17.60 25.10
N ASP A 43 -8.64 18.34 26.15
CA ASP A 43 -8.19 19.71 26.36
C ASP A 43 -6.66 19.81 26.55
N THR A 44 -6.04 18.79 27.14
CA THR A 44 -4.60 18.81 27.42
C THR A 44 -3.74 18.18 26.32
N SER A 45 -4.27 17.16 25.63
CA SER A 45 -3.46 16.22 24.85
C SER A 45 -4.12 15.76 23.53
N ALA A 46 -5.14 16.46 23.01
CA ALA A 46 -5.83 16.06 21.78
C ALA A 46 -4.90 15.81 20.59
N ASP A 47 -3.86 16.64 20.40
CA ASP A 47 -2.92 16.52 19.26
C ASP A 47 -2.10 15.22 19.27
N LEU A 48 -2.05 14.53 20.42
CA LEU A 48 -1.37 13.24 20.55
C LEU A 48 -2.27 12.06 20.18
N LEU A 49 -3.58 12.28 20.06
CA LEU A 49 -4.58 11.26 19.75
C LEU A 49 -4.81 11.18 18.25
N PHE A 50 -4.99 9.97 17.74
CA PHE A 50 -5.21 9.70 16.32
C PHE A 50 -6.68 9.49 15.98
N ALA A 51 -7.41 8.75 16.82
CA ALA A 51 -8.85 8.49 16.68
C ALA A 51 -9.45 8.18 18.05
N ALA A 52 -10.78 8.12 18.13
CA ALA A 52 -11.53 7.74 19.32
C ALA A 52 -12.50 6.59 19.03
N ILE A 53 -12.62 5.68 19.99
CA ILE A 53 -13.72 4.72 20.14
C ILE A 53 -14.53 5.15 21.36
N VAL A 54 -15.83 5.42 21.19
CA VAL A 54 -16.66 5.95 22.29
C VAL A 54 -17.94 5.16 22.47
N ASP A 55 -18.33 4.91 23.71
CA ASP A 55 -19.68 4.51 24.07
C ASP A 55 -20.62 5.73 24.12
N LEU A 56 -21.89 5.53 23.75
CA LEU A 56 -22.89 6.60 23.78
C LEU A 56 -23.51 6.86 25.15
N ASN A 57 -23.41 5.92 26.09
CA ASN A 57 -24.16 5.95 27.33
C ASN A 57 -23.20 5.90 28.52
N LEU A 58 -22.55 7.03 28.78
CA LEU A 58 -21.63 7.20 29.90
C LEU A 58 -22.40 7.63 31.17
N PRO A 59 -21.88 7.33 32.37
CA PRO A 59 -22.55 7.65 33.64
C PRO A 59 -22.80 9.15 33.83
N ASP A 60 -21.93 10.00 33.31
CA ASP A 60 -21.98 11.46 33.35
C ASP A 60 -22.33 12.11 31.99
N GLY A 61 -22.70 11.30 30.99
CA GLY A 61 -23.07 11.73 29.64
C GLY A 61 -23.89 10.65 28.91
N PRO A 62 -25.19 10.48 29.24
CA PRO A 62 -25.99 9.35 28.77
C PRO A 62 -26.55 9.52 27.33
N ASN A 63 -26.47 10.71 26.76
CA ASN A 63 -27.09 11.03 25.46
C ASN A 63 -26.08 11.15 24.31
N GLY A 64 -24.85 10.70 24.51
CA GLY A 64 -23.79 10.74 23.49
C GLY A 64 -23.09 12.10 23.39
N GLU A 65 -23.13 12.89 24.47
CA GLU A 65 -22.41 14.17 24.60
C GLU A 65 -20.91 14.02 24.31
N ILE A 66 -20.36 12.82 24.56
CA ILE A 66 -18.97 12.48 24.24
C ILE A 66 -18.65 12.60 22.74
N VAL A 67 -19.61 12.32 21.86
CA VAL A 67 -19.40 12.44 20.42
C VAL A 67 -19.17 13.90 20.04
N ASP A 68 -19.99 14.81 20.57
CA ASP A 68 -19.86 16.24 20.33
C ASP A 68 -18.56 16.79 20.93
N LEU A 69 -18.09 16.24 22.06
CA LEU A 69 -16.78 16.55 22.61
C LEU A 69 -15.65 16.11 21.67
N VAL A 70 -15.60 14.84 21.25
CA VAL A 70 -14.55 14.32 20.37
C VAL A 70 -14.50 15.07 19.03
N LEU A 71 -15.66 15.30 18.40
CA LEU A 71 -15.74 15.98 17.10
C LEU A 71 -15.31 17.46 17.18
N ARG A 72 -15.49 18.14 18.32
CA ARG A 72 -14.98 19.51 18.53
C ARG A 72 -13.46 19.60 18.40
N HIS A 73 -12.74 18.53 18.78
CA HIS A 73 -11.29 18.43 18.61
C HIS A 73 -10.87 17.86 17.24
N LYS A 74 -11.82 17.70 16.29
CA LYS A 74 -11.59 17.16 14.94
C LYS A 74 -10.99 15.75 14.93
N LEU A 75 -11.23 14.98 15.98
CA LEU A 75 -10.74 13.62 16.12
C LEU A 75 -11.73 12.66 15.44
N PRO A 76 -11.29 11.75 14.54
CA PRO A 76 -12.16 10.72 13.97
C PRO A 76 -12.79 9.88 15.07
N CYS A 77 -14.12 9.76 15.04
CA CYS A 77 -14.90 9.15 16.11
C CYS A 77 -15.63 7.91 15.60
N ILE A 78 -15.35 6.75 16.20
CA ILE A 78 -16.09 5.50 15.99
C ILE A 78 -16.98 5.29 17.20
N VAL A 79 -18.28 5.20 16.95
CA VAL A 79 -19.27 5.02 18.02
C VAL A 79 -19.54 3.54 18.21
N LEU A 80 -19.50 3.09 19.46
CA LEU A 80 -19.98 1.78 19.85
C LEU A 80 -21.33 1.94 20.58
N SER A 81 -22.35 1.20 20.15
CA SER A 81 -23.70 1.26 20.75
C SER A 81 -24.18 -0.12 21.18
N GLY A 82 -24.78 -0.20 22.38
CA GLY A 82 -25.37 -1.45 22.89
C GLY A 82 -26.74 -1.82 22.29
N SER A 83 -27.37 -0.90 21.56
CA SER A 83 -28.68 -1.12 20.92
C SER A 83 -28.73 -0.42 19.56
N TYR A 84 -29.60 -0.89 18.66
CA TYR A 84 -29.80 -0.28 17.35
C TYR A 84 -30.93 0.76 17.37
N ASN A 85 -30.62 1.99 16.96
CA ASN A 85 -31.59 3.06 16.74
C ASN A 85 -31.26 3.79 15.43
N GLU A 86 -32.16 3.67 14.45
CA GLU A 86 -31.97 4.21 13.09
C GLU A 86 -31.86 5.74 13.07
N GLN A 87 -32.73 6.44 13.81
CA GLN A 87 -32.71 7.92 13.87
C GLN A 87 -31.39 8.42 14.48
N ARG A 88 -30.96 7.82 15.58
CA ARG A 88 -29.72 8.18 16.26
C ARG A 88 -28.49 7.88 15.41
N ARG A 89 -28.50 6.75 14.70
CA ARG A 89 -27.46 6.39 13.72
C ARG A 89 -27.35 7.46 12.64
N ASP A 90 -28.46 7.83 12.01
CA ASP A 90 -28.47 8.84 10.94
C ASP A 90 -27.97 10.20 11.46
N GLU A 91 -28.44 10.63 12.62
CA GLU A 91 -27.97 11.87 13.27
C GLU A 91 -26.45 11.88 13.50
N LEU A 92 -25.89 10.78 14.01
CA LEU A 92 -24.46 10.67 14.30
C LEU A 92 -23.63 10.67 13.00
N LEU A 93 -24.05 9.94 11.98
CA LEU A 93 -23.36 9.92 10.68
C LEU A 93 -23.40 11.30 10.01
N LEU A 94 -24.53 12.02 10.11
CA LEU A 94 -24.64 13.38 9.59
C LEU A 94 -23.78 14.38 10.37
N LYS A 95 -23.55 14.15 11.68
CA LYS A 95 -22.59 14.90 12.51
C LYS A 95 -21.13 14.66 12.11
N GLY A 96 -20.84 13.58 11.38
CA GLY A 96 -19.51 13.26 10.88
C GLY A 96 -18.73 12.26 11.74
N VAL A 97 -19.43 11.36 12.45
CA VAL A 97 -18.76 10.15 12.98
C VAL A 97 -18.31 9.26 11.83
N VAL A 98 -17.26 8.49 12.04
CA VAL A 98 -16.72 7.53 11.07
C VAL A 98 -17.72 6.41 10.85
N ASP A 99 -18.24 5.83 11.92
CA ASP A 99 -19.25 4.78 11.85
C ASP A 99 -19.98 4.60 13.19
N TYR A 100 -21.12 3.91 13.13
CA TYR A 100 -21.95 3.50 14.25
C TYR A 100 -21.98 1.97 14.33
N VAL A 101 -21.29 1.40 15.32
CA VAL A 101 -21.03 -0.03 15.44
C VAL A 101 -21.81 -0.62 16.61
N LEU A 102 -22.59 -1.67 16.36
CA LEU A 102 -23.37 -2.35 17.40
C LEU A 102 -22.51 -3.33 18.21
N LYS A 103 -22.47 -3.20 19.53
CA LYS A 103 -21.71 -4.04 20.49
C LYS A 103 -22.32 -5.44 20.72
N GLU A 104 -22.76 -6.12 19.66
CA GLU A 104 -23.48 -7.40 19.77
C GLU A 104 -22.55 -8.63 19.81
N SER A 105 -21.32 -8.50 19.30
CA SER A 105 -20.42 -9.63 19.13
C SER A 105 -18.94 -9.22 19.15
N GLN A 106 -18.05 -10.21 19.26
CA GLN A 106 -16.61 -9.99 19.08
C GLN A 106 -16.30 -9.36 17.71
N HIS A 107 -17.01 -9.77 16.66
CA HIS A 107 -16.84 -9.25 15.30
C HIS A 107 -17.08 -7.74 15.22
N SER A 108 -17.99 -7.21 16.04
CA SER A 108 -18.26 -5.77 16.10
C SER A 108 -17.03 -4.97 16.55
N TYR A 109 -16.31 -5.46 17.55
CA TYR A 109 -15.08 -4.81 18.02
C TYR A 109 -13.96 -4.96 16.99
N GLU A 110 -13.83 -6.13 16.36
CA GLU A 110 -12.88 -6.34 15.25
C GLU A 110 -13.17 -5.37 14.08
N PHE A 111 -14.43 -5.11 13.78
CA PHE A 111 -14.83 -4.12 12.78
C PHE A 111 -14.40 -2.69 13.17
N ALA A 112 -14.55 -2.28 14.43
CA ALA A 112 -14.06 -0.98 14.90
C ALA A 112 -12.53 -0.85 14.76
N PHE A 113 -11.77 -1.91 15.04
CA PHE A 113 -10.32 -1.93 14.83
C PHE A 113 -9.94 -1.89 13.34
N ARG A 114 -10.69 -2.61 12.49
CA ARG A 114 -10.54 -2.52 11.03
C ARG A 114 -10.74 -1.09 10.53
N LEU A 115 -11.72 -0.36 11.07
CA LEU A 115 -11.91 1.05 10.75
C LEU A 115 -10.70 1.90 11.16
N ILE A 116 -10.12 1.70 12.35
CA ILE A 116 -8.91 2.42 12.80
C ILE A 116 -7.73 2.20 11.85
N HIS A 117 -7.46 0.95 11.47
CA HIS A 117 -6.41 0.62 10.51
C HIS A 117 -6.66 1.26 9.14
N ARG A 118 -7.93 1.32 8.72
CA ARG A 118 -8.30 2.05 7.50
C ARG A 118 -8.07 3.54 7.62
N LEU A 119 -8.43 4.20 8.73
CA LEU A 119 -8.17 5.62 8.94
C LEU A 119 -6.68 5.95 8.75
N GLU A 120 -5.78 5.12 9.26
CA GLU A 120 -4.33 5.34 9.08
C GLU A 120 -3.91 5.22 7.62
N SER A 121 -4.44 4.23 6.90
CA SER A 121 -4.14 4.05 5.48
C SER A 121 -4.76 5.15 4.60
N ASN A 122 -5.96 5.61 4.97
CA ASN A 122 -6.78 6.54 4.20
C ASN A 122 -6.17 7.94 4.11
N CYS A 123 -5.33 8.35 5.06
CA CYS A 123 -4.69 9.67 5.02
C CYS A 123 -3.83 9.90 3.76
N ASN A 124 -3.41 8.83 3.09
CA ASN A 124 -2.67 8.85 1.83
C ASN A 124 -3.51 8.48 0.61
N VAL A 125 -4.83 8.32 0.76
CA VAL A 125 -5.72 7.91 -0.33
C VAL A 125 -6.44 9.12 -0.92
N LYS A 126 -6.26 9.32 -2.23
CA LYS A 126 -6.95 10.38 -2.99
C LYS A 126 -8.19 9.86 -3.70
N ILE A 127 -9.34 10.47 -3.43
CA ILE A 127 -10.62 10.13 -4.05
C ILE A 127 -11.10 11.31 -4.88
N LEU A 128 -11.22 11.11 -6.20
CA LEU A 128 -11.88 12.06 -7.09
C LEU A 128 -13.37 11.75 -7.18
N VAL A 129 -14.22 12.77 -7.05
CA VAL A 129 -15.67 12.68 -7.17
C VAL A 129 -16.13 13.58 -8.32
N ALA A 130 -16.62 12.98 -9.40
CA ALA A 130 -17.27 13.68 -10.51
C ALA A 130 -18.78 13.49 -10.45
N GLU A 131 -19.49 14.54 -10.09
CA GLU A 131 -20.96 14.57 -9.95
C GLU A 131 -21.44 16.00 -10.19
N ASP A 132 -22.42 16.16 -11.07
CA ASP A 132 -22.93 17.47 -11.50
C ASP A 132 -23.88 18.11 -10.47
N SER A 133 -24.59 17.29 -9.70
CA SER A 133 -25.39 17.76 -8.57
C SER A 133 -24.50 18.21 -7.41
N ASP A 134 -24.46 19.52 -7.14
CA ASP A 134 -23.77 20.09 -5.99
C ASP A 134 -24.20 19.42 -4.68
N ALA A 135 -25.50 19.17 -4.49
CA ALA A 135 -26.02 18.55 -3.28
C ALA A 135 -25.47 17.12 -3.08
N THR A 136 -25.46 16.31 -4.14
CA THR A 136 -24.94 14.93 -4.09
C THR A 136 -23.43 14.93 -3.88
N ARG A 137 -22.70 15.84 -4.56
CA ARG A 137 -21.25 15.94 -4.44
C ARG A 137 -20.82 16.36 -3.04
N HIS A 138 -21.47 17.37 -2.45
CA HIS A 138 -21.24 17.77 -1.06
C HIS A 138 -21.61 16.67 -0.07
N PHE A 139 -22.68 15.91 -0.33
CA PHE A 139 -23.03 14.75 0.50
C PHE A 139 -21.92 13.70 0.51
N ILE A 140 -21.41 13.31 -0.67
CA ILE A 140 -20.31 12.35 -0.80
C ILE A 140 -19.06 12.88 -0.08
N HIS A 141 -18.69 14.14 -0.30
CA HIS A 141 -17.55 14.76 0.38
C HIS A 141 -17.69 14.68 1.90
N ARG A 142 -18.87 15.04 2.44
CA ARG A 142 -19.12 15.00 3.88
C ARG A 142 -19.07 13.58 4.45
N VAL A 143 -19.54 12.58 3.72
CA VAL A 143 -19.48 11.17 4.15
C VAL A 143 -18.05 10.64 4.17
N LEU A 144 -17.22 11.00 3.18
CA LEU A 144 -15.86 10.47 3.06
C LEU A 144 -14.84 11.20 3.94
N THR A 145 -15.06 12.47 4.27
CA THR A 145 -14.10 13.29 5.04
C THR A 145 -13.77 12.71 6.43
N PRO A 146 -14.75 12.24 7.24
CA PRO A 146 -14.47 11.62 8.54
C PRO A 146 -13.51 10.42 8.47
N HIS A 147 -13.45 9.74 7.32
CA HIS A 147 -12.56 8.61 7.09
C HIS A 147 -11.13 9.00 6.72
N LEU A 148 -10.79 10.30 6.78
CA LEU A 148 -9.48 10.89 6.48
C LEU A 148 -9.02 10.77 5.01
N TYR A 149 -9.95 10.53 4.08
CA TYR A 149 -9.64 10.56 2.65
C TYR A 149 -9.30 11.98 2.16
N GLN A 150 -8.40 12.09 1.18
CA GLN A 150 -8.19 13.31 0.42
C GLN A 150 -9.22 13.39 -0.71
N VAL A 151 -10.34 14.06 -0.45
CA VAL A 151 -11.44 14.17 -1.43
C VAL A 151 -11.20 15.34 -2.37
N ILE A 152 -11.27 15.07 -3.67
CA ILE A 152 -11.15 16.05 -4.75
C ILE A 152 -12.47 16.03 -5.51
N GLU A 153 -13.01 17.21 -5.82
CA GLU A 153 -14.30 17.36 -6.50
C GLU A 153 -14.13 17.81 -7.95
N ALA A 154 -15.04 17.36 -8.81
CA ALA A 154 -15.24 17.84 -10.16
C ALA A 154 -16.74 17.96 -10.45
N SER A 155 -17.16 19.03 -11.12
CA SER A 155 -18.56 19.25 -11.49
C SER A 155 -18.97 18.56 -12.78
N ASP A 156 -18.01 18.12 -13.60
CA ASP A 156 -18.28 17.40 -14.85
C ASP A 156 -17.13 16.46 -15.28
N GLY A 157 -17.40 15.67 -16.33
CA GLY A 157 -16.44 14.70 -16.83
C GLY A 157 -15.18 15.29 -17.49
N ARG A 158 -15.21 16.54 -17.98
CA ARG A 158 -14.03 17.20 -18.57
C ARG A 158 -13.08 17.69 -17.49
N GLU A 159 -13.63 18.29 -16.44
CA GLU A 159 -12.86 18.68 -15.27
C GLU A 159 -12.23 17.45 -14.60
N ALA A 160 -13.00 16.38 -14.41
CA ALA A 160 -12.51 15.13 -13.84
C ALA A 160 -11.33 14.57 -14.65
N LEU A 161 -11.43 14.57 -15.98
CA LEU A 161 -10.35 14.10 -16.86
C LEU A 161 -9.10 14.97 -16.75
N ARG A 162 -9.25 16.30 -16.66
CA ARG A 162 -8.13 17.24 -16.47
C ARG A 162 -7.43 16.96 -15.14
N ILE A 163 -8.19 16.81 -14.05
CA ILE A 163 -7.64 16.51 -12.73
C ILE A 163 -6.88 15.17 -12.73
N LEU A 164 -7.42 14.12 -13.35
CA LEU A 164 -6.74 12.81 -13.48
C LEU A 164 -5.45 12.88 -14.32
N GLN A 165 -5.31 13.87 -15.21
CA GLN A 165 -4.08 14.10 -15.95
C GLN A 165 -3.04 14.85 -15.12
N GLU A 166 -3.47 15.84 -14.33
CA GLU A 166 -2.62 16.65 -13.45
C GLU A 166 -2.19 15.89 -12.18
N GLN A 167 -3.04 14.98 -11.69
CA GLN A 167 -2.85 14.21 -10.46
C GLN A 167 -2.95 12.69 -10.74
N PRO A 168 -1.88 12.08 -11.29
CA PRO A 168 -1.89 10.66 -11.64
C PRO A 168 -1.87 9.72 -10.42
N ASP A 169 -1.73 10.26 -9.21
CA ASP A 169 -1.74 9.54 -7.94
C ASP A 169 -3.13 9.40 -7.31
N ILE A 170 -4.20 9.72 -8.05
CA ILE A 170 -5.58 9.44 -7.61
C ILE A 170 -5.81 7.93 -7.56
N ASP A 171 -6.30 7.48 -6.41
CA ASP A 171 -6.48 6.07 -6.06
C ASP A 171 -7.84 5.52 -6.48
N LEU A 172 -8.88 6.34 -6.31
CA LEU A 172 -10.27 5.97 -6.54
C LEU A 172 -11.03 7.11 -7.19
N PHE A 173 -11.88 6.78 -8.16
CA PHE A 173 -12.71 7.70 -8.88
C PHE A 173 -14.18 7.32 -8.73
N LEU A 174 -14.97 8.18 -8.09
CA LEU A 174 -16.43 8.13 -8.07
C LEU A 174 -16.96 8.95 -9.25
N VAL A 175 -17.75 8.34 -10.12
CA VAL A 175 -18.22 8.99 -11.35
C VAL A 175 -19.70 8.83 -11.55
N ASP A 176 -20.42 9.94 -11.63
CA ASP A 176 -21.81 9.92 -12.03
C ASP A 176 -21.99 9.58 -13.51
N HIS A 177 -23.05 8.85 -13.80
CA HIS A 177 -23.42 8.58 -15.18
C HIS A 177 -23.92 9.83 -15.90
N SER A 178 -24.78 10.62 -15.23
CA SER A 178 -25.64 11.63 -15.83
C SER A 178 -25.04 13.04 -15.77
N MET A 179 -23.77 13.18 -16.15
CA MET A 179 -23.10 14.48 -16.18
C MET A 179 -23.23 15.17 -17.55
N PRO A 180 -23.22 16.52 -17.59
CA PRO A 180 -23.22 17.26 -18.85
C PRO A 180 -21.94 17.03 -19.65
N GLY A 181 -22.07 16.99 -20.97
CA GLY A 181 -20.94 16.82 -21.88
C GLY A 181 -20.49 15.36 -21.99
N LEU A 182 -19.44 14.99 -21.25
CA LEU A 182 -18.86 13.64 -21.31
C LEU A 182 -19.54 12.74 -20.28
N SER A 183 -20.23 11.69 -20.76
CA SER A 183 -20.95 10.78 -19.87
C SER A 183 -19.99 9.93 -19.02
N GLY A 184 -20.46 9.47 -17.87
CA GLY A 184 -19.66 8.61 -16.99
C GLY A 184 -19.18 7.33 -17.68
N PHE A 185 -19.98 6.74 -18.58
CA PHE A 185 -19.57 5.53 -19.32
C PHE A 185 -18.45 5.77 -20.32
N GLU A 186 -18.51 6.88 -21.05
CA GLU A 186 -17.45 7.26 -21.98
C GLU A 186 -16.14 7.51 -21.22
N LEU A 187 -16.23 8.19 -20.07
CA LEU A 187 -15.07 8.45 -19.24
C LEU A 187 -14.46 7.16 -18.67
N VAL A 188 -15.27 6.23 -18.15
CA VAL A 188 -14.78 4.91 -17.70
C VAL A 188 -14.07 4.18 -18.83
N LYS A 189 -14.67 4.14 -20.03
CA LYS A 189 -14.09 3.46 -21.20
C LYS A 189 -12.75 4.06 -21.60
N LEU A 190 -12.65 5.40 -21.61
CA LEU A 190 -11.41 6.11 -21.91
C LEU A 190 -10.33 5.83 -20.86
N LEU A 191 -10.67 5.93 -19.57
CA LEU A 191 -9.72 5.71 -18.48
C LEU A 191 -9.21 4.26 -18.44
N ARG A 192 -10.05 3.27 -18.76
CA ARG A 192 -9.66 1.86 -18.77
C ARG A 192 -8.75 1.46 -19.93
N GLN A 193 -8.61 2.30 -20.95
CA GLN A 193 -7.55 2.15 -21.96
C GLN A 193 -6.16 2.56 -21.43
N LYS A 194 -6.12 3.42 -20.41
CA LYS A 194 -4.88 3.99 -19.86
C LYS A 194 -4.47 3.41 -18.51
N TYR A 195 -5.42 3.16 -17.61
CA TYR A 195 -5.18 2.75 -16.22
C TYR A 195 -5.70 1.34 -15.93
N LYS A 196 -4.88 0.55 -15.23
CA LYS A 196 -5.27 -0.76 -14.70
C LYS A 196 -6.10 -0.61 -13.43
N ARG A 197 -6.86 -1.66 -13.08
CA ARG A 197 -7.72 -1.70 -11.86
C ARG A 197 -6.94 -1.55 -10.55
N ASN A 198 -5.67 -1.94 -10.52
CA ASN A 198 -4.81 -1.79 -9.35
C ASN A 198 -4.13 -0.41 -9.27
N GLU A 199 -4.26 0.41 -10.31
CA GLU A 199 -3.74 1.78 -10.40
C GLU A 199 -4.85 2.79 -10.07
N LEU A 200 -6.02 2.67 -10.72
CA LEU A 200 -7.19 3.53 -10.50
C LEU A 200 -8.45 2.69 -10.32
N ILE A 201 -9.05 2.71 -9.13
CA ILE A 201 -10.37 2.13 -8.88
C ILE A 201 -11.43 3.08 -9.45
N ILE A 202 -12.44 2.56 -10.14
CA ILE A 202 -13.56 3.38 -10.63
C ILE A 202 -14.87 2.81 -10.11
N LEU A 203 -15.62 3.60 -9.34
CA LEU A 203 -16.99 3.25 -8.91
C LEU A 203 -17.99 4.17 -9.61
N GLY A 204 -18.96 3.58 -10.30
CA GLY A 204 -20.01 4.34 -10.99
C GLY A 204 -21.16 4.72 -10.05
N LEU A 205 -21.69 5.92 -10.16
CA LEU A 205 -22.92 6.35 -9.49
C LEU A 205 -24.06 6.32 -10.50
N SER A 206 -25.16 5.64 -10.17
CA SER A 206 -26.26 5.36 -11.09
C SER A 206 -27.59 5.76 -10.49
N ALA A 207 -28.36 6.61 -11.18
CA ALA A 207 -29.75 6.93 -10.81
C ALA A 207 -30.79 5.93 -11.37
N ASP A 208 -30.37 4.84 -12.04
CA ASP A 208 -31.30 3.93 -12.71
C ASP A 208 -32.05 3.02 -11.74
N ASN A 209 -33.38 3.05 -11.85
CA ASN A 209 -34.25 2.19 -11.08
C ASN A 209 -34.37 0.76 -11.64
N LYS A 210 -34.02 0.54 -12.91
CA LYS A 210 -34.16 -0.75 -13.60
C LYS A 210 -32.88 -1.60 -13.59
N GLY A 211 -31.77 -1.09 -13.01
CA GLY A 211 -30.49 -1.79 -12.90
C GLY A 211 -29.70 -1.94 -14.20
N SER A 212 -30.22 -1.42 -15.32
CA SER A 212 -29.57 -1.49 -16.63
C SER A 212 -28.30 -0.64 -16.69
N LEU A 213 -28.31 0.56 -16.11
CA LEU A 213 -27.12 1.44 -16.08
C LEU A 213 -26.02 0.88 -15.17
N SER A 214 -26.40 0.24 -14.06
CA SER A 214 -25.46 -0.41 -13.15
C SER A 214 -24.64 -1.51 -13.84
N ALA A 215 -25.30 -2.37 -14.62
CA ALA A 215 -24.63 -3.40 -15.41
C ALA A 215 -23.71 -2.80 -16.50
N MET A 216 -24.06 -1.63 -17.03
CA MET A 216 -23.27 -0.94 -18.05
C MET A 216 -21.95 -0.39 -17.50
N PHE A 217 -21.91 0.11 -16.26
CA PHE A 217 -20.64 0.50 -15.62
C PHE A 217 -19.64 -0.65 -15.59
N ILE A 218 -20.07 -1.83 -15.16
CA ILE A 218 -19.23 -3.02 -15.10
C ILE A 218 -18.76 -3.44 -16.49
N LYS A 219 -19.67 -3.47 -17.48
CA LYS A 219 -19.34 -3.80 -18.87
C LYS A 219 -18.34 -2.83 -19.49
N HIS A 220 -18.34 -1.56 -19.09
CA HIS A 220 -17.39 -0.55 -19.55
C HIS A 220 -16.09 -0.51 -18.75
N GLY A 221 -16.00 -1.28 -17.66
CA GLY A 221 -14.75 -1.53 -16.94
C GLY A 221 -14.67 -0.90 -15.56
N ALA A 222 -15.76 -0.35 -15.01
CA ALA A 222 -15.81 0.03 -13.60
C ALA A 222 -15.53 -1.19 -12.69
N ASP A 223 -15.05 -0.93 -11.48
CA ASP A 223 -14.80 -1.95 -10.45
C ASP A 223 -16.07 -2.30 -9.69
N ASP A 224 -16.93 -1.30 -9.45
CA ASP A 224 -18.25 -1.49 -8.84
C ASP A 224 -19.17 -0.31 -9.21
N PHE A 225 -20.39 -0.31 -8.69
CA PHE A 225 -21.31 0.81 -8.79
C PHE A 225 -22.10 1.02 -7.49
N LEU A 226 -22.64 2.23 -7.32
CA LEU A 226 -23.63 2.57 -6.30
C LEU A 226 -24.89 3.14 -6.96
N ARG A 227 -26.04 2.78 -6.41
CA ARG A 227 -27.34 3.27 -6.90
C ARG A 227 -27.81 4.45 -6.06
N LYS A 228 -28.20 5.54 -6.70
CA LYS A 228 -28.79 6.72 -6.07
C LYS A 228 -30.29 6.49 -5.80
N PRO A 229 -30.82 6.94 -4.65
CA PRO A 229 -30.10 7.43 -3.46
C PRO A 229 -29.42 6.28 -2.69
N PHE A 230 -28.28 6.56 -2.06
CA PHE A 230 -27.54 5.63 -1.19
C PHE A 230 -27.31 6.23 0.19
N CYS A 231 -27.22 5.40 1.22
CA CYS A 231 -26.89 5.84 2.58
C CYS A 231 -25.36 6.01 2.76
N PRO A 232 -24.90 6.76 3.79
CA PRO A 232 -23.48 6.93 4.07
C PRO A 232 -22.70 5.62 4.19
N GLU A 233 -23.28 4.63 4.88
CA GLU A 233 -22.64 3.35 5.16
C GLU A 233 -22.47 2.51 3.90
N GLU A 234 -23.42 2.56 2.95
CA GLU A 234 -23.27 1.87 1.67
C GLU A 234 -22.09 2.47 0.88
N LEU A 235 -21.99 3.80 0.82
CA LEU A 235 -20.85 4.49 0.20
C LEU A 235 -19.52 4.08 0.84
N ASN A 236 -19.44 4.15 2.17
CA ASN A 236 -18.24 3.82 2.92
C ASN A 236 -17.85 2.35 2.74
N CYS A 237 -18.81 1.42 2.82
CA CYS A 237 -18.56 0.00 2.62
C CYS A 237 -18.01 -0.29 1.23
N ARG A 238 -18.55 0.33 0.18
CA ARG A 238 -18.11 0.12 -1.21
C ARG A 238 -16.72 0.68 -1.46
N VAL A 239 -16.45 1.89 -0.97
CA VAL A 239 -15.13 2.54 -1.06
C VAL A 239 -14.09 1.72 -0.30
N MET A 240 -14.36 1.39 0.97
CA MET A 240 -13.46 0.61 1.82
C MET A 240 -13.15 -0.76 1.22
N SER A 241 -14.18 -1.52 0.83
CA SER A 241 -13.99 -2.87 0.26
C SER A 241 -13.18 -2.85 -1.04
N SER A 242 -13.38 -1.82 -1.87
CA SER A 242 -12.63 -1.66 -3.12
C SER A 242 -11.15 -1.35 -2.86
N LEU A 243 -10.87 -0.46 -1.91
CA LEU A 243 -9.51 -0.10 -1.52
C LEU A 243 -8.78 -1.28 -0.89
N GLU A 244 -9.41 -2.00 0.03
CA GLU A 244 -8.81 -3.20 0.65
C GLU A 244 -8.52 -4.30 -0.37
N ARG A 245 -9.44 -4.55 -1.32
CA ARG A 245 -9.20 -5.50 -2.40
C ARG A 245 -7.97 -5.10 -3.22
N ARG A 246 -7.82 -3.82 -3.54
CA ARG A 246 -6.64 -3.30 -4.24
C ARG A 246 -5.38 -3.47 -3.40
N ASP A 247 -5.43 -3.16 -2.11
CA ASP A 247 -4.29 -3.26 -1.21
C ASP A 247 -3.84 -4.72 -1.05
N LEU A 248 -4.78 -5.65 -0.91
CA LEU A 248 -4.51 -7.09 -0.92
C LEU A 248 -3.89 -7.54 -2.24
N MET A 249 -4.43 -7.10 -3.39
CA MET A 249 -3.85 -7.41 -4.70
C MET A 249 -2.42 -6.86 -4.85
N ARG A 250 -2.16 -5.64 -4.34
CA ARG A 250 -0.82 -5.06 -4.33
C ARG A 250 0.13 -5.88 -3.45
N ALA A 251 -0.30 -6.27 -2.26
CA ALA A 251 0.48 -7.10 -1.35
C ALA A 251 0.77 -8.50 -1.94
N LEU A 252 -0.23 -9.15 -2.54
CA LEU A 252 -0.06 -10.44 -3.22
C LEU A 252 0.90 -10.33 -4.39
N LYS A 253 0.77 -9.29 -5.22
CA LYS A 253 1.70 -9.03 -6.32
C LYS A 253 3.11 -8.80 -5.80
N GLN A 254 3.25 -8.02 -4.73
CA GLN A 254 4.55 -7.73 -4.13
C GLN A 254 5.21 -9.01 -3.60
N SER A 255 4.47 -9.83 -2.84
CA SER A 255 4.95 -11.12 -2.34
C SER A 255 5.28 -12.12 -3.46
N ALA A 256 4.49 -12.12 -4.54
CA ALA A 256 4.72 -12.99 -5.69
C ALA A 256 5.91 -12.55 -6.56
N GLN A 257 6.28 -11.27 -6.56
CA GLN A 257 7.31 -10.72 -7.45
C GLN A 257 8.64 -10.42 -6.78
N PHE A 258 8.64 -10.09 -5.49
CA PHE A 258 9.84 -9.63 -4.80
C PHE A 258 10.27 -10.64 -3.73
N ASP A 259 11.57 -10.70 -3.49
CA ASP A 259 12.15 -11.43 -2.37
C ASP A 259 11.81 -10.71 -1.05
N SER A 260 11.29 -11.47 -0.08
CA SER A 260 10.75 -10.90 1.17
C SER A 260 11.79 -10.20 2.04
N LEU A 261 13.06 -10.60 1.95
CA LEU A 261 14.15 -10.01 2.72
C LEU A 261 14.74 -8.78 2.01
N THR A 262 15.04 -8.90 0.72
CA THR A 262 15.83 -7.90 -0.01
C THR A 262 15.01 -6.90 -0.81
N ASN A 263 13.72 -7.19 -1.04
CA ASN A 263 12.82 -6.41 -1.89
C ASN A 263 13.33 -6.20 -3.33
N LEU A 264 14.25 -7.06 -3.79
CA LEU A 264 14.63 -7.24 -5.19
C LEU A 264 13.66 -8.22 -5.86
N TYR A 265 13.66 -8.32 -7.19
CA TYR A 265 12.85 -9.36 -7.84
C TYR A 265 13.27 -10.74 -7.33
N ASN A 266 12.29 -11.58 -7.00
CA ASN A 266 12.58 -12.98 -6.71
C ASN A 266 12.98 -13.70 -8.00
N ARG A 267 13.52 -14.91 -7.87
CA ARG A 267 13.95 -15.74 -9.00
C ARG A 267 12.92 -15.78 -10.13
N ARG A 268 11.67 -16.16 -9.82
CA ARG A 268 10.61 -16.31 -10.82
C ARG A 268 10.37 -15.01 -11.58
N ALA A 269 10.17 -13.90 -10.87
CA ALA A 269 9.89 -12.61 -11.48
C ALA A 269 11.09 -12.06 -12.26
N PHE A 270 12.32 -12.30 -11.80
CA PHE A 270 13.52 -11.94 -12.53
C PHE A 270 13.57 -12.62 -13.91
N TYR A 271 13.30 -13.92 -14.00
CA TYR A 271 13.24 -14.61 -15.30
C TYR A 271 12.09 -14.09 -16.18
N GLU A 272 10.89 -13.90 -15.62
CA GLU A 272 9.73 -13.39 -16.36
C GLU A 272 10.00 -11.98 -16.95
N GLN A 273 10.53 -11.06 -16.15
CA GLN A 273 10.87 -9.70 -16.59
C GLN A 273 12.09 -9.69 -17.53
N GLY A 274 13.09 -10.52 -17.24
CA GLY A 274 14.29 -10.65 -18.06
C GLY A 274 13.96 -11.12 -19.47
N LEU A 275 13.00 -12.05 -19.61
CA LEU A 275 12.57 -12.54 -20.92
C LEU A 275 11.90 -11.44 -21.75
N GLN A 276 11.12 -10.56 -21.12
CA GLN A 276 10.52 -9.40 -21.79
C GLN A 276 11.59 -8.41 -22.27
N LEU A 277 12.58 -8.09 -21.44
CA LEU A 277 13.70 -7.23 -21.82
C LEU A 277 14.51 -7.84 -22.96
N PHE A 278 14.76 -9.15 -22.90
CA PHE A 278 15.45 -9.88 -23.95
C PHE A 278 14.74 -9.79 -25.29
N GLN A 279 13.43 -10.08 -25.32
CA GLN A 279 12.63 -9.98 -26.54
C GLN A 279 12.60 -8.56 -27.14
N GLN A 280 12.57 -7.53 -26.28
CA GLN A 280 12.65 -6.14 -26.72
C GLN A 280 14.01 -5.81 -27.35
N ALA A 281 15.09 -6.23 -26.70
CA ALA A 281 16.46 -6.01 -27.17
C ALA A 281 16.72 -6.72 -28.51
N GLN A 282 16.25 -7.97 -28.64
CA GLN A 282 16.33 -8.75 -29.88
C GLN A 282 15.61 -8.07 -31.05
N ARG A 283 14.39 -7.55 -30.83
CA ARG A 283 13.66 -6.78 -31.87
C ARG A 283 14.35 -5.48 -32.25
N GLY A 284 15.01 -4.83 -31.30
CA GLY A 284 15.76 -3.59 -31.52
C GLY A 284 17.18 -3.77 -32.05
N GLY A 285 17.66 -5.01 -32.20
CA GLY A 285 19.05 -5.31 -32.56
C GLY A 285 20.07 -4.79 -31.52
N GLN A 286 19.65 -4.61 -30.27
CA GLN A 286 20.52 -4.13 -29.20
C GLN A 286 21.04 -5.30 -28.36
N PRO A 287 22.35 -5.40 -28.11
CA PRO A 287 22.88 -6.42 -27.21
C PRO A 287 22.50 -6.11 -25.76
N LEU A 288 22.48 -7.16 -24.93
CA LEU A 288 22.28 -7.04 -23.48
C LEU A 288 23.50 -7.56 -22.74
N SER A 289 23.76 -6.97 -21.58
CA SER A 289 24.70 -7.52 -20.61
C SER A 289 23.94 -8.14 -19.46
N VAL A 290 24.44 -9.27 -19.00
CA VAL A 290 23.96 -9.92 -17.77
C VAL A 290 25.12 -10.10 -16.81
N ALA A 291 24.82 -10.09 -15.51
CA ALA A 291 25.78 -10.50 -14.50
C ALA A 291 25.16 -11.47 -13.51
N MET A 292 25.97 -12.44 -13.08
CA MET A 292 25.71 -13.29 -11.93
C MET A 292 26.64 -12.88 -10.80
N LEU A 293 26.11 -12.72 -9.59
CA LEU A 293 26.84 -12.25 -8.41
C LEU A 293 26.59 -13.18 -7.24
N ASP A 294 27.60 -13.34 -6.40
CA ASP A 294 27.53 -14.17 -5.21
C ASP A 294 28.37 -13.56 -4.08
N LEU A 295 27.78 -13.43 -2.88
CA LEU A 295 28.51 -12.90 -1.74
C LEU A 295 29.59 -13.87 -1.27
N ASP A 296 30.81 -13.37 -1.20
CA ASP A 296 31.95 -14.20 -0.84
C ASP A 296 31.87 -14.62 0.63
N LEU A 297 32.09 -15.91 0.89
CA LEU A 297 32.16 -16.48 2.26
C LEU A 297 30.90 -16.23 3.11
N PHE A 298 29.72 -16.09 2.47
CA PHE A 298 28.47 -15.79 3.16
C PHE A 298 28.11 -16.79 4.27
N LYS A 299 28.37 -18.08 4.04
CA LYS A 299 28.19 -19.11 5.07
C LYS A 299 29.01 -18.83 6.35
N SER A 300 30.26 -18.39 6.20
CA SER A 300 31.12 -18.02 7.34
C SER A 300 30.57 -16.84 8.12
N ILE A 301 29.95 -15.87 7.42
CA ILE A 301 29.27 -14.74 8.08
C ILE A 301 28.13 -15.24 8.98
N ASN A 302 27.31 -16.17 8.48
CA ASN A 302 26.22 -16.75 9.27
C ASN A 302 26.73 -17.58 10.45
N ASP A 303 27.76 -18.40 10.21
CA ASP A 303 28.31 -19.29 11.22
C ASP A 303 29.00 -18.52 12.38
N GLU A 304 29.64 -17.38 12.09
CA GLU A 304 30.41 -16.59 13.08
C GLU A 304 29.60 -15.45 13.71
N PHE A 305 28.72 -14.79 12.97
CA PHE A 305 27.98 -13.59 13.41
C PHE A 305 26.47 -13.79 13.54
N GLY A 306 25.98 -15.00 13.24
CA GLY A 306 24.57 -15.37 13.30
C GLY A 306 23.74 -14.92 12.10
N HIS A 307 22.59 -15.57 11.92
CA HIS A 307 21.70 -15.33 10.76
C HIS A 307 21.18 -13.89 10.65
N ALA A 308 20.90 -13.23 11.78
CA ALA A 308 20.46 -11.83 11.75
C ALA A 308 21.50 -10.89 11.11
N SER A 309 22.80 -11.17 11.32
CA SER A 309 23.90 -10.43 10.70
C SER A 309 24.02 -10.74 9.20
N GLY A 310 23.81 -12.01 8.81
CA GLY A 310 23.75 -12.39 7.40
C GLY A 310 22.58 -11.73 6.66
N ASP A 311 21.41 -11.67 7.29
CA ASP A 311 20.24 -10.97 6.77
C ASP A 311 20.51 -9.46 6.60
N ALA A 312 21.16 -8.83 7.60
CA ALA A 312 21.59 -7.44 7.50
C ALA A 312 22.59 -7.22 6.35
N ALA A 313 23.50 -8.16 6.10
CA ALA A 313 24.44 -8.11 4.98
C ALA A 313 23.72 -8.20 3.62
N LEU A 314 22.76 -9.12 3.47
CA LEU A 314 21.96 -9.27 2.27
C LEU A 314 21.13 -8.01 1.98
N VAL A 315 20.48 -7.44 2.99
CA VAL A 315 19.71 -6.20 2.87
C VAL A 315 20.62 -5.03 2.49
N GLY A 316 21.77 -4.89 3.15
CA GLY A 316 22.75 -3.84 2.84
C GLY A 316 23.26 -3.94 1.40
N PHE A 317 23.65 -5.14 0.98
CA PHE A 317 24.09 -5.41 -0.40
C PHE A 317 23.01 -5.07 -1.41
N SER A 318 21.77 -5.50 -1.16
CA SER A 318 20.64 -5.31 -2.09
C SER A 318 20.29 -3.83 -2.28
N ARG A 319 20.36 -3.04 -1.21
CA ARG A 319 20.18 -1.58 -1.26
C ARG A 319 21.29 -0.93 -2.09
N ALA A 320 22.55 -1.32 -1.87
CA ALA A 320 23.68 -0.80 -2.63
C ALA A 320 23.57 -1.16 -4.12
N LEU A 321 23.26 -2.42 -4.42
CA LEU A 321 23.07 -2.92 -5.79
C LEU A 321 21.96 -2.15 -6.53
N ARG A 322 20.81 -1.95 -5.88
CA ARG A 322 19.69 -1.19 -6.48
C ARG A 322 20.01 0.29 -6.67
N ALA A 323 20.76 0.90 -5.75
CA ALA A 323 21.18 2.29 -5.87
C ALA A 323 22.20 2.50 -7.01
N THR A 324 23.10 1.54 -7.21
CA THR A 324 24.09 1.57 -8.30
C THR A 324 23.47 1.31 -9.67
N PHE A 325 22.42 0.49 -9.74
CA PHE A 325 21.77 0.11 -11.00
C PHE A 325 20.25 0.40 -11.00
N PRO A 326 19.83 1.68 -11.04
CA PRO A 326 18.41 2.04 -10.99
C PRO A 326 17.61 1.58 -12.22
N ASP A 327 18.26 1.51 -13.38
CA ASP A 327 17.64 1.16 -14.66
C ASP A 327 17.82 -0.32 -15.05
N ALA A 328 18.59 -1.08 -14.26
CA ALA A 328 18.80 -2.51 -14.52
C ALA A 328 17.70 -3.35 -13.88
N LEU A 329 17.40 -4.48 -14.48
CA LEU A 329 16.62 -5.52 -13.82
C LEU A 329 17.53 -6.24 -12.84
N VAL A 330 17.21 -6.19 -11.55
CA VAL A 330 18.00 -6.81 -10.49
C VAL A 330 17.12 -7.80 -9.71
N GLY A 331 17.64 -9.01 -9.49
CA GLY A 331 16.93 -10.04 -8.73
C GLY A 331 17.84 -10.84 -7.80
N ARG A 332 17.25 -11.41 -6.74
CA ARG A 332 17.87 -12.41 -5.87
C ARG A 332 17.40 -13.79 -6.32
N LEU A 333 18.32 -14.64 -6.76
CA LEU A 333 18.00 -15.95 -7.33
C LEU A 333 17.87 -17.05 -6.25
N GLY A 334 18.54 -16.87 -5.11
CA GLY A 334 18.44 -17.73 -3.94
C GLY A 334 19.65 -17.55 -3.02
N GLY A 335 19.49 -17.75 -1.70
CA GLY A 335 20.61 -17.65 -0.76
C GLY A 335 21.38 -16.33 -0.90
N GLU A 336 22.68 -16.42 -1.17
CA GLU A 336 23.60 -15.32 -1.45
C GLU A 336 23.77 -14.95 -2.94
N GLU A 337 22.98 -15.54 -3.84
CA GLU A 337 23.08 -15.38 -5.29
C GLU A 337 22.14 -14.28 -5.82
N PHE A 338 22.70 -13.39 -6.63
CA PHE A 338 22.00 -12.28 -7.26
C PHE A 338 22.29 -12.26 -8.75
N ALA A 339 21.37 -11.68 -9.52
CA ALA A 339 21.55 -11.50 -10.95
C ALA A 339 21.10 -10.11 -11.39
N LEU A 340 21.69 -9.64 -12.48
CA LEU A 340 21.31 -8.39 -13.12
C LEU A 340 21.20 -8.54 -14.64
N VAL A 341 20.26 -7.84 -15.26
CA VAL A 341 20.18 -7.61 -16.72
C VAL A 341 20.24 -6.12 -16.99
N SER A 342 21.18 -5.70 -17.81
CA SER A 342 21.45 -4.29 -18.13
C SER A 342 21.62 -4.08 -19.63
N LYS A 343 21.29 -2.88 -20.09
CA LYS A 343 21.57 -2.41 -21.45
C LYS A 343 22.97 -1.81 -21.62
N GLN A 344 23.72 -1.69 -20.52
CA GLN A 344 25.10 -1.21 -20.55
C GLN A 344 26.02 -2.25 -21.20
N ASP A 345 27.13 -1.81 -21.79
CA ASP A 345 28.20 -2.68 -22.30
C ASP A 345 28.90 -3.47 -21.16
N ALA A 346 29.51 -4.61 -21.48
CA ALA A 346 30.27 -5.42 -20.53
C ALA A 346 31.34 -4.63 -19.77
N THR A 347 32.07 -3.74 -20.44
CA THR A 347 33.18 -2.99 -19.85
C THR A 347 32.68 -1.98 -18.80
N ILE A 348 31.58 -1.30 -19.10
CA ILE A 348 30.93 -0.35 -18.19
C ILE A 348 30.34 -1.11 -17.00
N LEU A 349 29.66 -2.22 -17.27
CA LEU A 349 29.06 -3.04 -16.23
C LEU A 349 30.13 -3.61 -15.28
N HIS A 350 31.24 -4.11 -15.83
CA HIS A 350 32.39 -4.58 -15.06
C HIS A 350 32.93 -3.50 -14.13
N THR A 351 33.24 -2.32 -14.68
CA THR A 351 33.76 -1.18 -13.91
C THR A 351 32.80 -0.77 -12.80
N THR A 352 31.50 -0.75 -13.09
CA THR A 352 30.46 -0.36 -12.13
C THR A 352 30.31 -1.40 -11.01
N LEU A 353 30.43 -2.69 -11.31
CA LEU A 353 30.46 -3.76 -10.31
C LEU A 353 31.67 -3.67 -9.39
N ASP A 354 32.82 -3.28 -9.92
CA ASP A 354 34.02 -3.05 -9.12
C ASP A 354 33.85 -1.86 -8.14
N GLN A 355 33.17 -0.79 -8.57
CA GLN A 355 32.80 0.33 -7.69
C GLN A 355 31.76 -0.09 -6.63
N LEU A 356 30.76 -0.90 -7.01
CA LEU A 356 29.80 -1.46 -6.07
C LEU A 356 30.53 -2.28 -5.00
N ARG A 357 31.50 -3.12 -5.38
CA ARG A 357 32.30 -3.92 -4.44
C ARG A 357 33.07 -3.06 -3.43
N GLN A 358 33.65 -1.94 -3.87
CA GLN A 358 34.27 -0.97 -2.95
C GLN A 358 33.26 -0.32 -2.00
N THR A 359 32.04 -0.11 -2.46
CA THR A 359 30.94 0.43 -1.62
C THR A 359 30.49 -0.61 -0.60
N CYS A 360 30.31 -1.86 -1.01
CA CYS A 360 29.95 -2.98 -0.13
C CYS A 360 30.98 -3.22 0.97
N ALA A 361 32.28 -3.10 0.66
CA ALA A 361 33.35 -3.23 1.64
C ALA A 361 33.28 -2.22 2.80
N LYS A 362 32.57 -1.10 2.61
CA LYS A 362 32.36 -0.05 3.64
C LYS A 362 31.06 -0.25 4.43
N LEU A 363 30.20 -1.19 4.04
CA LEU A 363 28.93 -1.45 4.73
C LEU A 363 29.20 -2.10 6.09
N LYS A 364 28.57 -1.54 7.12
CA LYS A 364 28.57 -2.12 8.46
C LYS A 364 27.27 -2.89 8.66
N TYR A 365 27.36 -4.21 8.69
CA TYR A 365 26.19 -5.10 8.88
C TYR A 365 26.22 -5.84 10.23
N ALA A 366 27.38 -5.93 10.88
CA ALA A 366 27.51 -6.39 12.27
C ALA A 366 28.76 -5.78 12.92
N VAL A 367 28.80 -5.78 14.25
CA VAL A 367 29.98 -5.33 15.01
C VAL A 367 31.10 -6.36 14.88
N GLY A 368 32.29 -5.93 14.44
CA GLY A 368 33.44 -6.81 14.23
C GLY A 368 33.40 -7.66 12.96
N ALA A 369 32.35 -7.52 12.14
CA ALA A 369 32.23 -8.27 10.90
C ALA A 369 33.26 -7.84 9.83
N PRO A 370 33.72 -8.79 8.98
CA PRO A 370 34.65 -8.46 7.90
C PRO A 370 34.00 -7.56 6.83
N PRO A 371 34.80 -6.87 6.00
CA PRO A 371 34.29 -6.14 4.85
C PRO A 371 33.48 -7.05 3.92
N LEU A 372 32.28 -6.61 3.54
CA LEU A 372 31.44 -7.39 2.63
C LEU A 372 32.03 -7.37 1.21
N SER A 373 32.25 -8.55 0.65
CA SER A 373 32.77 -8.76 -0.72
C SER A 373 31.83 -9.66 -1.51
N PHE A 374 31.93 -9.58 -2.83
CA PHE A 374 31.25 -10.50 -3.75
C PHE A 374 32.14 -10.81 -4.96
N SER A 375 31.87 -11.96 -5.57
CA SER A 375 32.37 -12.32 -6.88
C SER A 375 31.30 -12.09 -7.93
N ALA A 376 31.67 -11.68 -9.13
CA ALA A 376 30.74 -11.47 -10.24
C ALA A 376 31.26 -12.05 -11.56
N GLY A 377 30.35 -12.57 -12.38
CA GLY A 377 30.60 -12.95 -13.76
C GLY A 377 29.72 -12.14 -14.69
N VAL A 378 30.30 -11.48 -15.70
CA VAL A 378 29.60 -10.63 -16.66
C VAL A 378 29.67 -11.25 -18.05
N TYR A 379 28.56 -11.30 -18.75
CA TYR A 379 28.51 -11.68 -20.16
C TYR A 379 27.75 -10.64 -20.96
N HIS A 380 28.29 -10.26 -22.12
CA HIS A 380 27.66 -9.36 -23.08
C HIS A 380 27.64 -10.02 -24.44
N GLY A 381 26.48 -10.03 -25.08
CA GLY A 381 26.37 -10.58 -26.42
C GLY A 381 24.93 -10.63 -26.92
N ALA A 382 24.80 -11.11 -28.15
CA ALA A 382 23.52 -11.49 -28.74
C ALA A 382 23.32 -12.99 -28.49
N PRO A 383 22.48 -13.38 -27.52
CA PRO A 383 22.24 -14.79 -27.27
C PRO A 383 21.09 -15.32 -28.13
N GLU A 384 20.94 -16.65 -28.11
CA GLU A 384 19.74 -17.34 -28.60
C GLU A 384 18.56 -17.15 -27.62
N ASP A 385 18.84 -17.17 -26.31
CA ASP A 385 17.86 -16.96 -25.24
C ASP A 385 18.49 -16.38 -23.94
N LEU A 386 17.62 -16.00 -22.98
CA LEU A 386 18.04 -15.45 -21.69
C LEU A 386 18.78 -16.47 -20.80
N GLU A 387 18.39 -17.74 -20.85
CA GLU A 387 19.00 -18.77 -19.98
C GLU A 387 20.47 -18.99 -20.35
N SER A 388 20.76 -18.99 -21.66
CA SER A 388 22.10 -19.08 -22.21
C SER A 388 22.97 -17.90 -21.80
N LEU A 389 22.43 -16.67 -21.80
CA LEU A 389 23.15 -15.49 -21.27
C LEU A 389 23.55 -15.70 -19.81
N LEU A 390 22.57 -16.06 -18.97
CA LEU A 390 22.79 -16.21 -17.54
C LEU A 390 23.76 -17.36 -17.25
N HIS A 391 23.71 -18.45 -18.02
CA HIS A 391 24.66 -19.55 -17.93
C HIS A 391 26.09 -19.14 -18.27
N GLN A 392 26.26 -18.28 -19.29
CA GLN A 392 27.56 -17.71 -19.63
C GLN A 392 28.10 -16.81 -18.50
N ALA A 393 27.25 -15.96 -17.92
CA ALA A 393 27.64 -15.16 -16.74
C ALA A 393 28.00 -16.04 -15.54
N ASP A 394 27.24 -17.10 -15.28
CA ASP A 394 27.51 -18.04 -14.19
C ASP A 394 28.87 -18.75 -14.36
N THR A 395 29.20 -19.18 -15.59
CA THR A 395 30.52 -19.77 -15.89
C THR A 395 31.66 -18.81 -15.56
N ARG A 396 31.46 -17.50 -15.75
CA ARG A 396 32.45 -16.47 -15.41
C ARG A 396 32.50 -16.18 -13.91
N LEU A 397 31.36 -16.23 -13.23
CA LEU A 397 31.30 -16.16 -11.77
C LEU A 397 32.08 -17.34 -11.15
N TYR A 398 31.92 -18.54 -11.69
CA TYR A 398 32.69 -19.71 -11.25
C TYR A 398 34.21 -19.49 -11.41
N LYS A 399 34.66 -18.90 -12.53
CA LYS A 399 36.06 -18.49 -12.73
C LYS A 399 36.50 -17.46 -11.69
N ALA A 400 35.69 -16.44 -11.42
CA ALA A 400 35.98 -15.42 -10.40
C ALA A 400 36.21 -16.05 -9.02
N LYS A 401 35.35 -16.98 -8.61
CA LYS A 401 35.48 -17.71 -7.34
C LYS A 401 36.76 -18.54 -7.29
N ARG A 402 37.10 -19.25 -8.37
CA ARG A 402 38.33 -20.07 -8.46
C ARG A 402 39.62 -19.24 -8.48
N SER A 403 39.58 -18.04 -9.04
CA SER A 403 40.75 -17.15 -9.09
C SER A 403 41.02 -16.41 -7.78
N GLY A 404 40.32 -16.73 -6.69
CA GLY A 404 40.55 -16.14 -5.37
C GLY A 404 39.44 -15.19 -4.88
N ARG A 405 38.26 -15.21 -5.52
CA ARG A 405 37.08 -14.39 -5.14
C ARG A 405 37.32 -12.86 -5.24
N GLY A 406 36.34 -12.07 -4.80
CA GLY A 406 36.42 -10.63 -4.66
C GLY A 406 36.70 -9.87 -5.96
N ARG A 407 36.20 -10.37 -7.09
CA ARG A 407 36.49 -9.84 -8.42
C ARG A 407 35.36 -10.07 -9.41
N THR A 408 35.39 -9.27 -10.47
CA THR A 408 34.52 -9.41 -11.63
C THR A 408 35.31 -10.05 -12.78
N VAL A 409 34.75 -11.08 -13.40
CA VAL A 409 35.28 -11.68 -14.65
C VAL A 409 34.31 -11.38 -15.78
N SER A 410 34.77 -10.64 -16.78
CA SER A 410 34.07 -10.41 -18.06
C SER A 410 34.78 -11.15 -19.19
N ASP A 411 34.21 -11.09 -20.39
CA ASP A 411 34.92 -11.38 -21.63
C ASP A 411 36.04 -10.39 -21.94
#